data_AF-A0A7Z0B7T0-F1
#
_entry.id   AF-A0A7Z0B7T0-F1
#
_cell.length_a   1.000
_cell.length_b   1.000
_cell.length_c   1.000
_cell.angle_alpha   90.00
_cell.angle_beta   90.00
_cell.angle_gamma   90.00
#
_symmetry.space_group_name_H-M   'P 1'
#
loop_
_entity.id
_entity.type
_entity.pdbx_description
1 polymer ?
#
loop_
_entity_poly.entity_id
_entity_poly.type
_entity_poly.pdbx_seq_one_letter_code
_entity_poly.pdbx_strand_id
1 'polypeptide(L)'
;MRMLGALLMFSTAAAYGLDMSGAPPEPASSISDSSPQHAATVGGTTQSVAQFRGNLMAAGIDPDSGQGKVLMRWLAKFSSDPAWKAALAQQAGDQKKFWSAPLSADDRLRMLQLLKDMAMDSQKDCHLPSMAGSDFIGFAKTASPRIIEDVMEILEISINSGKSQHPQDQYSVTDLLDADAQLNATPPVAPGTQGYPPGACGILAFSVDAIAGLPEPVRQRASFEFIRMMSGQKAAFETVLDNPSAYLDDAFDERQLPETLRRHLPADGSRPLPYSRLTFEADWVNKKTPADKVAFNNVFINRRNNGVIADVANADRWSAFTLSYGIAVLRTQVVVKGTDLTQRSTIEDEAAMPAADHELVPGQSLELAVPQPSQKGVKSRRCEIGQAVPASTIFPSLTGTAIGLQCTDTKARGKNESWHSVWLTDYNIAWTQSIDDEDGRTEVVIRNVTIEGAPQ
;
A
#
# COMPACT_ATOMS: atom_id res chain seq x y z
N MET A 1 20.49 3.71 -16.88
CA MET A 1 21.33 4.82 -17.40
C MET A 1 21.02 5.00 -18.89
N ARG A 2 20.78 6.23 -19.39
CA ARG A 2 20.38 6.59 -20.78
C ARG A 2 18.88 6.82 -21.08
N MET A 3 18.07 7.23 -20.09
CA MET A 3 16.69 7.71 -20.30
C MET A 3 16.63 8.95 -21.20
N LEU A 4 17.66 9.79 -21.14
CA LEU A 4 17.57 11.13 -21.70
C LEU A 4 18.17 11.33 -23.09
N GLY A 5 18.73 10.27 -23.66
CA GLY A 5 19.44 10.32 -24.93
C GLY A 5 18.57 10.74 -26.12
N ALA A 6 17.33 10.28 -26.27
CA ALA A 6 16.55 10.59 -27.48
C ALA A 6 16.03 12.04 -27.51
N LEU A 7 15.39 12.51 -26.42
CA LEU A 7 14.92 13.90 -26.32
C LEU A 7 16.09 14.89 -26.24
N LEU A 8 17.20 14.53 -25.58
CA LEU A 8 18.44 15.32 -25.70
C LEU A 8 19.08 15.21 -27.08
N MET A 9 19.10 14.08 -27.78
CA MET A 9 19.68 13.98 -29.13
C MET A 9 18.89 14.84 -30.12
N PHE A 10 17.57 14.85 -30.02
CA PHE A 10 16.74 15.76 -30.81
C PHE A 10 16.93 17.24 -30.46
N SER A 11 17.37 17.55 -29.23
CA SER A 11 17.65 18.92 -28.79
C SER A 11 19.14 19.32 -28.76
N THR A 12 20.09 18.39 -28.95
CA THR A 12 21.54 18.63 -28.97
C THR A 12 22.13 18.49 -30.38
N ALA A 13 21.56 17.63 -31.25
CA ALA A 13 21.87 17.64 -32.68
C ALA A 13 21.42 18.96 -33.37
N ALA A 14 20.56 19.72 -32.71
CA ALA A 14 20.16 21.06 -33.14
C ALA A 14 21.05 22.19 -32.59
N ALA A 15 22.01 21.89 -31.70
CA ALA A 15 22.98 22.86 -31.18
C ALA A 15 24.35 22.80 -31.89
N TYR A 16 24.63 21.71 -32.61
CA TYR A 16 25.81 21.59 -33.47
C TYR A 16 25.38 21.18 -34.88
N GLY A 17 25.29 22.16 -35.78
CA GLY A 17 25.18 21.89 -37.21
C GLY A 17 26.45 21.17 -37.67
N LEU A 18 26.36 19.86 -37.88
CA LEU A 18 27.40 19.09 -38.56
C LEU A 18 27.16 19.17 -40.06
N ASP A 19 27.92 20.08 -40.64
CA ASP A 19 28.29 20.13 -42.05
C ASP A 19 28.80 18.75 -42.50
N MET A 20 28.05 18.09 -43.39
CA MET A 20 28.54 17.02 -44.25
C MET A 20 28.30 17.42 -45.69
N SER A 21 28.98 18.48 -46.11
CA SER A 21 29.17 18.80 -47.52
C SER A 21 30.09 17.77 -48.18
N GLY A 22 29.51 16.79 -48.86
CA GLY A 22 30.18 16.06 -49.92
C GLY A 22 29.99 16.82 -51.24
N ALA A 23 30.85 17.80 -51.51
CA ALA A 23 30.93 18.45 -52.82
C ALA A 23 32.21 17.99 -53.58
N PRO A 24 32.12 17.63 -54.88
CA PRO A 24 33.26 17.27 -55.72
C PRO A 24 34.09 18.50 -56.14
N PRO A 25 35.31 18.32 -56.71
CA PRO A 25 36.41 19.26 -56.56
C PRO A 25 36.33 20.52 -57.46
N GLU A 26 37.03 21.55 -56.96
CA GLU A 26 37.37 22.86 -57.53
C GLU A 26 37.68 22.91 -59.04
N PRO A 27 37.58 24.11 -59.63
CA PRO A 27 38.82 24.86 -59.86
C PRO A 27 38.79 26.34 -59.42
N ALA A 28 39.85 26.69 -58.66
CA ALA A 28 40.73 27.87 -58.77
C ALA A 28 40.20 29.33 -58.67
N SER A 29 40.59 29.95 -57.54
CA SER A 29 41.37 31.21 -57.38
C SER A 29 40.77 32.60 -57.63
N SER A 30 40.68 33.41 -56.56
CA SER A 30 41.41 34.69 -56.31
C SER A 30 40.85 35.40 -55.06
N ILE A 31 41.57 35.43 -53.93
CA ILE A 31 42.40 36.52 -53.33
C ILE A 31 41.63 37.79 -52.85
N SER A 32 41.70 38.01 -51.52
CA SER A 32 41.61 39.28 -50.72
C SER A 32 40.33 40.13 -50.78
N ASP A 33 39.84 40.81 -49.74
CA ASP A 33 40.44 41.28 -48.49
C ASP A 33 39.34 41.72 -47.48
N SER A 34 39.72 41.89 -46.21
CA SER A 34 39.11 42.78 -45.19
C SER A 34 37.74 42.44 -44.54
N SER A 35 37.82 41.98 -43.28
CA SER A 35 36.90 42.29 -42.18
C SER A 35 37.03 43.79 -41.76
N PRO A 36 36.10 44.45 -41.01
CA PRO A 36 35.43 43.85 -39.85
C PRO A 36 34.02 44.37 -39.45
N GLN A 37 33.47 43.69 -38.44
CA GLN A 37 32.43 44.12 -37.50
C GLN A 37 31.03 44.36 -38.04
N HIS A 38 30.10 43.43 -37.75
CA HIS A 38 28.76 43.78 -37.26
C HIS A 38 28.17 42.67 -36.39
N ALA A 39 27.66 43.11 -35.23
CA ALA A 39 26.66 42.51 -34.36
C ALA A 39 26.88 41.05 -33.89
N ALA A 40 27.34 40.92 -32.65
CA ALA A 40 27.02 39.79 -31.80
C ALA A 40 25.50 39.77 -31.56
N THR A 41 24.76 39.05 -32.40
CA THR A 41 23.38 38.70 -32.13
C THR A 41 23.38 37.66 -31.02
N VAL A 42 22.81 38.04 -29.88
CA VAL A 42 22.35 37.14 -28.82
C VAL A 42 21.28 36.23 -29.44
N GLY A 43 21.72 35.10 -30.00
CA GLY A 43 20.86 34.09 -30.60
C GLY A 43 20.36 33.13 -29.54
N GLY A 44 19.24 33.46 -28.90
CA GLY A 44 18.43 32.47 -28.20
C GLY A 44 17.98 31.41 -29.21
N THR A 45 18.48 30.19 -29.08
CA THR A 45 18.18 29.07 -29.99
C THR A 45 16.72 28.65 -29.88
N THR A 46 15.86 29.24 -30.70
CA THR A 46 14.61 28.61 -31.14
C THR A 46 14.97 27.49 -32.11
N GLN A 47 14.97 26.26 -31.61
CA GLN A 47 14.99 25.07 -32.47
C GLN A 47 13.89 25.16 -33.51
N SER A 48 14.25 25.06 -34.79
CA SER A 48 13.28 25.25 -35.87
C SER A 48 12.43 23.99 -36.04
N VAL A 49 11.14 24.17 -36.35
CA VAL A 49 10.20 23.07 -36.64
C VAL A 49 10.76 22.10 -37.69
N ALA A 50 11.58 22.59 -38.62
CA ALA A 50 12.26 21.76 -39.62
C ALA A 50 13.24 20.75 -39.03
N GLN A 51 13.98 21.11 -37.97
CA GLN A 51 14.89 20.21 -37.27
C GLN A 51 14.14 19.07 -36.59
N PHE A 52 13.02 19.35 -35.92
CA PHE A 52 12.19 18.30 -35.31
C PHE A 52 11.59 17.35 -36.35
N ARG A 53 11.14 17.88 -37.49
CA ARG A 53 10.62 17.04 -38.59
C ARG A 53 11.68 16.12 -39.16
N GLY A 54 12.88 16.63 -39.45
CA GLY A 54 14.00 15.82 -39.94
C GLY A 54 14.41 14.72 -38.97
N ASN A 55 14.39 15.03 -37.68
CA ASN A 55 14.70 14.11 -36.59
C ASN A 55 13.69 12.95 -36.47
N LEU A 56 12.39 13.23 -36.56
CA LEU A 56 11.35 12.19 -36.57
C LEU A 56 11.46 11.31 -37.83
N MET A 57 11.69 11.90 -39.00
CA MET A 57 11.90 11.14 -40.24
C MET A 57 13.13 10.23 -40.15
N ALA A 58 14.25 10.73 -39.61
CA ALA A 58 15.46 9.93 -39.37
C ALA A 58 15.21 8.79 -38.37
N ALA A 59 14.33 9.00 -37.41
CA ALA A 59 13.87 7.97 -36.48
C ALA A 59 12.90 6.98 -37.13
N GLY A 60 12.42 7.22 -38.36
CA GLY A 60 11.45 6.37 -39.07
C GLY A 60 10.00 6.61 -38.64
N ILE A 61 9.68 7.81 -38.15
CA ILE A 61 8.33 8.25 -37.80
C ILE A 61 7.95 9.37 -38.78
N ASP A 62 6.87 9.18 -39.54
CA ASP A 62 6.35 10.22 -40.42
C ASP A 62 5.77 11.38 -39.59
N PRO A 63 6.32 12.61 -39.66
CA PRO A 63 5.82 13.76 -38.89
C PRO A 63 4.37 14.14 -39.19
N ASP A 64 3.84 13.74 -40.35
CA ASP A 64 2.47 14.05 -40.76
C ASP A 64 1.47 12.94 -40.43
N SER A 65 1.97 11.78 -39.97
CA SER A 65 1.13 10.72 -39.39
C SER A 65 0.46 11.20 -38.10
N GLY A 66 -0.54 10.44 -37.63
CA GLY A 66 -1.18 10.72 -36.34
C GLY A 66 -0.17 10.79 -35.19
N GLN A 67 0.76 9.82 -35.12
CA GLN A 67 1.81 9.78 -34.10
C GLN A 67 2.79 10.96 -34.26
N GLY A 68 3.23 11.22 -35.49
CA GLY A 68 4.18 12.30 -35.79
C GLY A 68 3.66 13.67 -35.38
N LYS A 69 2.37 13.95 -35.62
CA LYS A 69 1.73 15.20 -35.22
C LYS A 69 1.70 15.41 -33.71
N VAL A 70 1.44 14.34 -32.94
CA VAL A 70 1.47 14.40 -31.46
C VAL A 70 2.89 14.69 -30.99
N LEU A 71 3.89 13.93 -31.47
CA LEU A 71 5.29 14.14 -31.11
C LEU A 71 5.79 15.54 -31.48
N MET A 72 5.43 16.04 -32.66
CA MET A 72 5.79 17.40 -33.09
C MET A 72 5.23 18.48 -32.16
N ARG A 73 3.99 18.31 -31.66
CA ARG A 73 3.38 19.24 -30.69
C ARG A 73 4.16 19.26 -29.37
N TRP A 74 4.50 18.08 -28.86
CA TRP A 74 5.24 17.93 -27.61
C TRP A 74 6.69 18.40 -27.72
N LEU A 75 7.38 18.10 -28.83
CA LEU A 75 8.72 18.60 -29.11
C LEU A 75 8.74 20.14 -29.18
N ALA A 76 7.74 20.75 -29.82
CA ALA A 76 7.60 22.20 -29.83
C ALA A 76 7.46 22.76 -28.40
N LYS A 77 6.59 22.17 -27.59
CA LYS A 77 6.39 22.55 -26.17
C LYS A 77 7.68 22.43 -25.35
N PHE A 78 8.41 21.32 -25.48
CA PHE A 78 9.70 21.10 -24.80
C PHE A 78 10.76 22.11 -25.20
N SER A 79 10.78 22.49 -26.49
CA SER A 79 11.76 23.44 -27.01
C SER A 79 11.52 24.86 -26.50
N SER A 80 10.26 25.21 -26.25
CA SER A 80 9.82 26.54 -25.81
C SER A 80 9.83 26.74 -24.30
N ASP A 81 9.85 25.68 -23.49
CA ASP A 81 9.80 25.80 -22.03
C ASP A 81 11.16 25.42 -21.38
N PRO A 82 11.92 26.40 -20.85
CA PRO A 82 13.21 26.16 -20.19
C PRO A 82 13.09 25.26 -18.95
N ALA A 83 11.96 25.29 -18.24
CA ALA A 83 11.75 24.48 -17.06
C ALA A 83 11.57 23.00 -17.40
N TRP A 84 11.02 22.70 -18.59
CA TRP A 84 10.98 21.34 -19.13
C TRP A 84 12.36 20.81 -19.51
N LYS A 85 13.21 21.64 -20.11
CA LYS A 85 14.61 21.25 -20.41
C LYS A 85 15.39 20.92 -19.12
N ALA A 86 15.19 21.71 -18.07
CA ALA A 86 15.80 21.48 -16.76
C ALA A 86 15.25 20.22 -16.06
N ALA A 87 13.93 20.02 -16.05
CA ALA A 87 13.30 18.88 -15.39
C ALA A 87 13.64 17.54 -16.07
N LEU A 88 13.67 17.51 -17.41
CA LEU A 88 14.17 16.36 -18.17
C LEU A 88 15.62 16.06 -17.76
N ALA A 89 16.51 17.06 -17.74
CA ALA A 89 17.90 16.86 -17.35
C ALA A 89 18.08 16.26 -15.94
N GLN A 90 17.19 16.61 -14.99
CA GLN A 90 17.20 16.10 -13.61
C GLN A 90 16.61 14.69 -13.46
N GLN A 91 15.62 14.30 -14.26
CA GLN A 91 15.01 12.96 -14.25
C GLN A 91 15.86 11.90 -14.99
N ALA A 92 17.01 12.28 -15.55
CA ALA A 92 17.93 11.42 -16.28
C ALA A 92 18.62 10.37 -15.41
N GLY A 93 17.97 9.26 -15.07
CA GLY A 93 18.75 8.15 -14.51
C GLY A 93 18.03 6.94 -13.95
N ASP A 94 16.77 7.03 -13.55
CA ASP A 94 16.16 5.97 -12.75
C ASP A 94 14.63 5.95 -12.91
N GLN A 95 14.08 4.83 -13.41
CA GLN A 95 12.62 4.63 -13.48
C GLN A 95 11.98 4.74 -12.09
N LYS A 96 12.70 4.42 -11.01
CA LYS A 96 12.20 4.60 -9.64
C LYS A 96 11.99 6.08 -9.29
N LYS A 97 12.80 6.98 -9.86
CA LYS A 97 12.69 8.43 -9.64
C LYS A 97 11.49 9.06 -10.35
N PHE A 98 11.01 8.43 -11.42
CA PHE A 98 9.83 8.89 -12.15
C PHE A 98 8.56 8.72 -11.31
N TRP A 99 8.39 7.54 -10.71
CA TRP A 99 7.26 7.23 -9.84
C TRP A 99 7.34 7.83 -8.44
N SER A 100 8.53 8.25 -8.01
CA SER A 100 8.73 8.90 -6.71
C SER A 100 8.53 10.41 -6.76
N ALA A 101 7.98 10.97 -7.84
CA ALA A 101 7.67 12.39 -7.89
C ALA A 101 6.61 12.74 -6.82
N PRO A 102 6.70 13.90 -6.15
CA PRO A 102 5.71 14.33 -5.15
C PRO A 102 4.44 14.83 -5.87
N LEU A 103 3.66 13.89 -6.39
CA LEU A 103 2.41 14.13 -7.08
C LEU A 103 1.34 14.62 -6.10
N SER A 104 0.55 15.62 -6.50
CA SER A 104 -0.68 15.97 -5.78
C SER A 104 -1.72 14.83 -5.87
N ALA A 105 -2.76 14.85 -5.02
CA ALA A 105 -3.86 13.89 -5.08
C ALA A 105 -4.50 13.78 -6.47
N ASP A 106 -4.79 14.93 -7.09
CA ASP A 106 -5.40 15.00 -8.41
C ASP A 106 -4.46 14.50 -9.50
N ASP A 107 -3.17 14.85 -9.41
CA ASP A 107 -2.14 14.37 -10.34
C ASP A 107 -1.97 12.85 -10.27
N ARG A 108 -2.01 12.26 -9.06
CA ARG A 108 -1.97 10.79 -8.89
C ARG A 108 -3.15 10.15 -9.59
N LEU A 109 -4.37 10.62 -9.34
CA LEU A 109 -5.57 10.06 -9.97
C LEU A 109 -5.54 10.25 -11.49
N ARG A 110 -5.10 11.41 -11.98
CA ARG A 110 -4.96 11.66 -13.42
C ARG A 110 -3.96 10.71 -14.05
N MET A 111 -2.80 10.52 -13.43
CA MET A 111 -1.76 9.58 -13.88
C MET A 111 -2.29 8.14 -13.91
N LEU A 112 -3.01 7.70 -12.88
CA LEU A 112 -3.65 6.39 -12.83
C LEU A 112 -4.68 6.20 -13.96
N GLN A 113 -5.48 7.22 -14.25
CA GLN A 113 -6.44 7.17 -15.35
C GLN A 113 -5.74 7.03 -16.71
N LEU A 114 -4.64 7.75 -16.94
CA LEU A 114 -3.85 7.62 -18.17
C LEU A 114 -3.24 6.21 -18.30
N LEU A 115 -2.78 5.64 -17.18
CA LEU A 115 -2.28 4.25 -17.14
C LEU A 115 -3.36 3.24 -17.46
N LYS A 116 -4.57 3.43 -16.94
CA LYS A 116 -5.73 2.62 -17.29
C LYS A 116 -6.03 2.73 -18.79
N ASP A 117 -6.09 3.94 -19.33
CA ASP A 117 -6.41 4.17 -20.76
C ASP A 117 -5.42 3.42 -21.67
N MET A 118 -4.13 3.44 -21.34
CA MET A 118 -3.10 2.67 -22.04
C MET A 118 -3.28 1.15 -21.86
N ALA A 119 -3.55 0.69 -20.64
CA ALA A 119 -3.77 -0.74 -20.35
C ALA A 119 -4.98 -1.31 -21.10
N MET A 120 -5.98 -0.48 -21.36
CA MET A 120 -7.22 -0.84 -22.05
C MET A 120 -7.11 -0.79 -23.58
N ASP A 121 -5.98 -0.35 -24.15
CA ASP A 121 -5.84 -0.26 -25.59
C ASP A 121 -5.75 -1.64 -26.28
N SER A 122 -6.21 -1.65 -27.52
CA SER A 122 -6.33 -2.83 -28.38
C SER A 122 -5.03 -3.58 -28.64
N GLN A 123 -3.87 -2.94 -28.52
CA GLN A 123 -2.56 -3.60 -28.66
C GLN A 123 -2.12 -4.40 -27.42
N LYS A 124 -2.82 -4.26 -26.27
CA LYS A 124 -2.67 -5.07 -25.04
C LYS A 124 -1.27 -5.13 -24.41
N ASP A 125 -0.36 -4.22 -24.76
CA ASP A 125 0.95 -4.15 -24.15
C ASP A 125 0.89 -3.34 -22.84
N CYS A 126 0.94 -4.06 -21.71
CA CYS A 126 1.02 -3.45 -20.37
C CYS A 126 2.40 -3.02 -19.93
N HIS A 127 3.34 -3.05 -20.86
CA HIS A 127 4.63 -2.46 -20.62
C HIS A 127 4.50 -0.97 -20.92
N LEU A 128 4.59 -0.16 -19.86
CA LEU A 128 5.05 1.20 -20.06
C LEU A 128 6.39 1.10 -20.78
N PRO A 129 6.53 1.70 -21.98
CA PRO A 129 7.78 1.63 -22.69
C PRO A 129 8.86 2.21 -21.78
N SER A 130 10.02 1.57 -21.80
CA SER A 130 11.23 2.24 -21.36
C SER A 130 11.31 3.55 -22.14
N MET A 131 11.21 4.69 -21.44
CA MET A 131 11.29 6.03 -22.03
C MET A 131 12.71 6.34 -22.55
N ALA A 132 13.59 5.33 -22.60
CA ALA A 132 14.95 5.44 -23.09
C ALA A 132 15.02 5.23 -24.60
N GLY A 133 15.57 6.22 -25.30
CA GLY A 133 16.26 6.04 -26.58
C GLY A 133 15.50 5.24 -27.64
N SER A 134 16.11 4.12 -28.04
CA SER A 134 15.60 3.19 -29.05
C SER A 134 14.28 2.55 -28.69
N ASP A 135 14.01 2.34 -27.40
CA ASP A 135 12.81 1.64 -26.93
C ASP A 135 11.59 2.54 -27.06
N PHE A 136 11.74 3.83 -26.75
CA PHE A 136 10.69 4.83 -26.98
C PHE A 136 10.43 5.06 -28.47
N ILE A 137 11.46 5.12 -29.31
CA ILE A 137 11.28 5.27 -30.77
C ILE A 137 10.63 4.01 -31.37
N GLY A 138 11.02 2.82 -30.91
CA GLY A 138 10.38 1.56 -31.28
C GLY A 138 8.89 1.55 -30.89
N PHE A 139 8.59 1.96 -29.66
CA PHE A 139 7.23 2.11 -29.16
C PHE A 139 6.42 3.15 -29.95
N ALA A 140 6.96 4.35 -30.17
CA ALA A 140 6.26 5.43 -30.85
C ALA A 140 5.92 5.11 -32.32
N LYS A 141 6.63 4.16 -32.94
CA LYS A 141 6.30 3.64 -34.27
C LYS A 141 5.07 2.75 -34.29
N THR A 142 4.86 1.97 -33.23
CA THR A 142 3.80 0.96 -33.18
C THR A 142 2.59 1.42 -32.39
N ALA A 143 2.77 2.37 -31.46
CA ALA A 143 1.74 2.91 -30.60
C ALA A 143 0.71 3.74 -31.39
N SER A 144 -0.52 3.78 -30.86
CA SER A 144 -1.55 4.68 -31.37
C SER A 144 -1.21 6.15 -31.01
N PRO A 145 -1.71 7.14 -31.79
CA PRO A 145 -1.52 8.55 -31.45
C PRO A 145 -2.04 8.91 -30.05
N ARG A 146 -3.11 8.25 -29.61
CA ARG A 146 -3.70 8.45 -28.28
C ARG A 146 -2.74 7.99 -27.17
N ILE A 147 -2.19 6.78 -27.30
CA ILE A 147 -1.20 6.28 -26.34
C ILE A 147 0.00 7.22 -26.23
N ILE A 148 0.50 7.74 -27.35
CA ILE A 148 1.62 8.69 -27.32
C ILE A 148 1.24 9.97 -26.59
N GLU A 149 0.02 10.46 -26.74
CA GLU A 149 -0.49 11.62 -25.99
C GLU A 149 -0.55 11.29 -24.49
N ASP A 150 -1.12 10.15 -24.10
CA ASP A 150 -1.24 9.73 -22.69
C ASP A 150 0.13 9.62 -22.02
N VAL A 151 1.10 9.01 -22.71
CA VAL A 151 2.50 8.89 -22.25
C VAL A 151 3.15 10.26 -22.03
N MET A 152 2.91 11.21 -22.94
CA MET A 152 3.45 12.56 -22.81
C MET A 152 2.77 13.37 -21.70
N GLU A 153 1.48 13.15 -21.48
CA GLU A 153 0.75 13.77 -20.37
C GLU A 153 1.24 13.26 -19.00
N ILE A 154 1.52 11.96 -18.86
CA ILE A 154 2.17 11.41 -17.65
C ILE A 154 3.53 12.08 -17.40
N LEU A 155 4.32 12.30 -18.45
CA LEU A 155 5.59 13.01 -18.36
C LEU A 155 5.40 14.47 -17.92
N GLU A 156 4.35 15.15 -18.42
CA GLU A 156 3.98 16.49 -17.98
C GLU A 156 3.65 16.56 -16.50
N ILE A 157 2.78 15.67 -16.03
CA ILE A 157 2.40 15.58 -14.62
C ILE A 157 3.65 15.39 -13.75
N SER A 158 4.55 14.49 -14.15
CA SER A 158 5.79 14.19 -13.43
C SER A 158 6.76 15.38 -13.39
N ILE A 159 6.79 16.20 -14.44
CA ILE A 159 7.65 17.39 -14.52
C ILE A 159 7.06 18.57 -13.75
N ASN A 160 5.75 18.77 -13.84
CA ASN A 160 5.07 19.86 -13.15
C ASN A 160 5.01 19.64 -11.63
N SER A 161 4.82 18.40 -11.18
CA SER A 161 4.90 18.06 -9.75
C SER A 161 6.27 18.36 -9.14
N GLY A 162 7.36 18.16 -9.87
CA GLY A 162 8.71 18.54 -9.42
C GLY A 162 8.93 20.06 -9.29
N LYS A 163 8.09 20.89 -9.92
CA LYS A 163 8.14 22.37 -9.81
C LYS A 163 7.34 22.88 -8.61
N SER A 164 6.28 22.17 -8.26
CA SER A 164 5.37 22.56 -7.20
C SER A 164 5.92 22.16 -5.83
N GLN A 165 5.93 23.10 -4.88
CA GLN A 165 6.09 22.77 -3.46
C GLN A 165 4.77 22.20 -2.94
N HIS A 166 4.38 21.02 -3.43
CA HIS A 166 3.29 20.30 -2.79
C HIS A 166 3.77 19.83 -1.41
N PRO A 167 2.96 19.98 -0.36
CA PRO A 167 3.22 19.29 0.90
C PRO A 167 3.40 17.81 0.56
N GLN A 168 4.50 17.22 1.00
CA GLN A 168 4.68 15.79 0.80
C GLN A 168 3.58 15.09 1.61
N ASP A 169 2.67 14.39 0.94
CA ASP A 169 1.65 13.61 1.62
C ASP A 169 2.35 12.57 2.51
N GLN A 170 2.19 12.72 3.82
CA GLN A 170 2.72 11.81 4.82
C GLN A 170 1.54 11.11 5.49
N TYR A 171 1.19 9.94 4.98
CA TYR A 171 0.22 9.06 5.59
C TYR A 171 0.90 8.11 6.55
N SER A 172 0.25 7.83 7.69
CA SER A 172 0.71 6.78 8.59
C SER A 172 0.57 5.41 7.92
N VAL A 173 1.34 4.42 8.39
CA VAL A 173 1.18 3.02 7.92
C VAL A 173 -0.26 2.55 8.13
N THR A 174 -0.89 2.94 9.24
CA THR A 174 -2.28 2.58 9.50
C THR A 174 -3.27 3.20 8.51
N ASP A 175 -3.10 4.48 8.14
CA ASP A 175 -3.98 5.13 7.16
C ASP A 175 -3.95 4.41 5.80
N LEU A 176 -2.78 3.88 5.43
CA LEU A 176 -2.57 3.15 4.19
C LEU A 176 -3.18 1.74 4.27
N LEU A 177 -3.00 1.03 5.39
CA LEU A 177 -3.64 -0.27 5.63
C LEU A 177 -5.17 -0.18 5.63
N ASP A 178 -5.74 0.87 6.22
CA ASP A 178 -7.19 1.07 6.24
C ASP A 178 -7.74 1.37 4.84
N ALA A 179 -6.96 2.07 4.01
CA ALA A 179 -7.31 2.32 2.62
C ALA A 179 -7.23 1.03 1.77
N ASP A 180 -6.17 0.23 1.94
CA ASP A 180 -6.01 -1.06 1.28
C ASP A 180 -7.12 -2.04 1.68
N ALA A 181 -7.51 -2.06 2.97
CA ALA A 181 -8.61 -2.90 3.44
C ALA A 181 -9.95 -2.50 2.82
N GLN A 182 -10.21 -1.20 2.62
CA GLN A 182 -11.39 -0.73 1.91
C GLN A 182 -11.37 -1.06 0.42
N LEU A 183 -10.19 -0.97 -0.21
CA LEU A 183 -10.00 -1.39 -1.59
C LEU A 183 -10.28 -2.89 -1.75
N ASN A 184 -9.78 -3.73 -0.83
CA ASN A 184 -9.99 -5.17 -0.80
C ASN A 184 -11.44 -5.59 -0.56
N ALA A 185 -12.26 -4.73 0.04
CA ALA A 185 -13.70 -4.97 0.17
C ALA A 185 -14.43 -4.93 -1.20
N THR A 186 -13.78 -4.41 -2.25
CA THR A 186 -14.27 -4.47 -3.63
C THR A 186 -13.90 -5.84 -4.24
N PRO A 187 -14.89 -6.69 -4.59
CA PRO A 187 -14.60 -8.02 -5.11
C PRO A 187 -13.74 -7.95 -6.38
N PRO A 188 -12.62 -8.70 -6.45
CA PRO A 188 -11.79 -8.70 -7.64
C PRO A 188 -12.56 -9.26 -8.84
N VAL A 189 -12.42 -8.61 -10.00
CA VAL A 189 -12.96 -9.11 -11.26
C VAL A 189 -11.87 -9.91 -11.98
N ALA A 190 -12.24 -11.09 -12.51
CA ALA A 190 -11.30 -11.91 -13.26
C ALA A 190 -10.78 -11.16 -14.49
N PRO A 191 -9.46 -11.06 -14.72
CA PRO A 191 -8.91 -10.41 -15.91
C PRO A 191 -9.46 -11.06 -17.19
N GLY A 192 -9.77 -10.25 -18.20
CA GLY A 192 -10.42 -10.73 -19.44
C GLY A 192 -11.95 -10.79 -19.36
N THR A 193 -12.56 -10.35 -18.25
CA THR A 193 -14.02 -10.29 -18.08
C THR A 193 -14.50 -8.86 -17.84
N GLN A 194 -15.80 -8.62 -18.02
CA GLN A 194 -16.47 -7.34 -17.74
C GLN A 194 -15.84 -6.11 -18.41
N GLY A 195 -15.25 -6.28 -19.60
CA GLY A 195 -14.62 -5.19 -20.35
C GLY A 195 -13.15 -4.96 -20.04
N TYR A 196 -12.56 -5.68 -19.09
CA TYR A 196 -11.13 -5.61 -18.81
C TYR A 196 -10.32 -6.58 -19.70
N PRO A 197 -9.12 -6.19 -20.18
CA PRO A 197 -8.23 -7.09 -20.91
C PRO A 197 -7.70 -8.23 -20.02
N PRO A 198 -7.20 -9.33 -20.59
CA PRO A 198 -6.61 -10.41 -19.81
C PRO A 198 -5.26 -10.01 -19.19
N GLY A 199 -4.85 -10.75 -18.17
CA GLY A 199 -3.52 -10.63 -17.55
C GLY A 199 -3.33 -9.34 -16.73
N ALA A 200 -2.08 -8.86 -16.68
CA ALA A 200 -1.68 -7.71 -15.87
C ALA A 200 -2.42 -6.42 -16.25
N CYS A 201 -2.83 -6.26 -17.51
CA CYS A 201 -3.61 -5.11 -17.95
C CYS A 201 -4.99 -5.04 -17.34
N GLY A 202 -5.67 -6.18 -17.26
CA GLY A 202 -6.97 -6.23 -16.62
C GLY A 202 -6.88 -5.89 -15.15
N ILE A 203 -5.83 -6.40 -14.49
CA ILE A 203 -5.58 -6.13 -13.07
C ILE A 203 -5.34 -4.63 -12.85
N LEU A 204 -4.44 -4.00 -13.62
CA LEU A 204 -4.15 -2.58 -13.51
C LEU A 204 -5.41 -1.73 -13.75
N ALA A 205 -6.12 -1.98 -14.86
CA ALA A 205 -7.32 -1.22 -15.21
C ALA A 205 -8.41 -1.36 -14.13
N PHE A 206 -8.63 -2.57 -13.63
CA PHE A 206 -9.56 -2.84 -12.53
C PHE A 206 -9.13 -2.11 -11.24
N SER A 207 -7.86 -2.19 -10.86
CA SER A 207 -7.34 -1.51 -9.66
C SER A 207 -7.53 0.01 -9.73
N VAL A 208 -7.28 0.62 -10.90
CA VAL A 208 -7.51 2.06 -11.09
C VAL A 208 -8.98 2.41 -10.94
N ASP A 209 -9.89 1.63 -11.52
CA ASP A 209 -11.34 1.86 -11.37
C ASP A 209 -11.82 1.69 -9.93
N ALA A 210 -11.32 0.65 -9.24
CA ALA A 210 -11.61 0.41 -7.85
C ALA A 210 -11.15 1.59 -6.97
N ILE A 211 -9.92 2.09 -7.18
CA ILE A 211 -9.39 3.28 -6.49
C ILE A 211 -10.23 4.52 -6.79
N ALA A 212 -10.55 4.78 -8.07
CA ALA A 212 -11.32 5.95 -8.48
C ALA A 212 -12.73 5.97 -7.87
N GLY A 213 -13.32 4.79 -7.63
CA GLY A 213 -14.62 4.60 -7.00
C GLY A 213 -14.64 4.80 -5.48
N LEU A 214 -13.49 4.88 -4.81
CA LEU A 214 -13.42 5.07 -3.37
C LEU A 214 -13.84 6.51 -2.97
N PRO A 215 -14.46 6.70 -1.78
CA PRO A 215 -14.73 8.02 -1.24
C PRO A 215 -13.45 8.72 -0.76
N GLU A 216 -13.51 10.05 -0.62
CA GLU A 216 -12.47 10.78 0.12
C GLU A 216 -12.63 10.56 1.64
N PRO A 217 -11.53 10.50 2.43
CA PRO A 217 -10.12 10.65 2.04
C PRO A 217 -9.44 9.34 1.61
N VAL A 218 -10.19 8.24 1.49
CA VAL A 218 -9.66 6.88 1.25
C VAL A 218 -9.03 6.78 -0.13
N ARG A 219 -9.66 7.39 -1.14
CA ARG A 219 -9.14 7.47 -2.50
C ARG A 219 -7.76 8.11 -2.59
N GLN A 220 -7.52 9.20 -1.86
CA GLN A 220 -6.21 9.86 -1.82
C GLN A 220 -5.11 8.96 -1.27
N ARG A 221 -5.42 8.18 -0.24
CA ARG A 221 -4.49 7.24 0.42
C ARG A 221 -4.24 6.01 -0.46
N ALA A 222 -5.28 5.43 -1.03
CA ALA A 222 -5.17 4.27 -1.92
C ALA A 222 -4.41 4.61 -3.21
N SER A 223 -4.67 5.78 -3.81
CA SER A 223 -3.91 6.23 -5.00
C SER A 223 -2.44 6.50 -4.66
N PHE A 224 -2.14 7.05 -3.48
CA PHE A 224 -0.77 7.22 -2.99
C PHE A 224 -0.07 5.87 -2.81
N GLU A 225 -0.69 4.91 -2.12
CA GLU A 225 -0.11 3.60 -1.87
C GLU A 225 0.13 2.83 -3.18
N PHE A 226 -0.82 2.90 -4.11
CA PHE A 226 -0.70 2.23 -5.40
C PHE A 226 0.47 2.78 -6.24
N ILE A 227 0.63 4.10 -6.31
CA ILE A 227 1.79 4.74 -6.97
C ILE A 227 3.09 4.34 -6.26
N ARG A 228 3.09 4.30 -4.93
CA ARG A 228 4.22 3.88 -4.12
C ARG A 228 4.64 2.45 -4.47
N MET A 229 3.70 1.51 -4.53
CA MET A 229 3.95 0.12 -4.93
C MET A 229 4.48 0.02 -6.36
N MET A 230 3.92 0.78 -7.32
CA MET A 230 4.42 0.82 -8.70
C MET A 230 5.86 1.37 -8.81
N SER A 231 6.28 2.23 -7.87
CA SER A 231 7.66 2.72 -7.78
C SER A 231 8.67 1.67 -7.26
N GLY A 232 8.18 0.48 -6.89
CA GLY A 232 8.99 -0.60 -6.29
C GLY A 232 9.34 -0.36 -4.83
N GLN A 233 8.63 0.57 -4.16
CA GLN A 233 8.67 0.69 -2.71
C GLN A 233 7.78 -0.37 -2.06
N LYS A 234 8.13 -0.77 -0.84
CA LYS A 234 7.35 -1.76 -0.08
C LYS A 234 5.93 -1.24 0.17
N ALA A 235 4.97 -2.16 0.10
CA ALA A 235 3.60 -1.84 0.51
C ALA A 235 3.50 -1.69 2.04
N ALA A 236 2.43 -1.06 2.51
CA ALA A 236 2.19 -0.85 3.93
C ALA A 236 2.09 -2.19 4.69
N PHE A 237 1.40 -3.17 4.10
CA PHE A 237 1.30 -4.51 4.70
C PHE A 237 2.66 -5.21 4.76
N GLU A 238 3.53 -5.07 3.76
CA GLU A 238 4.87 -5.67 3.78
C GLU A 238 5.72 -5.05 4.89
N THR A 239 5.63 -3.73 5.06
CA THR A 239 6.33 -3.01 6.13
C THR A 239 5.93 -3.51 7.51
N VAL A 240 4.63 -3.79 7.73
CA VAL A 240 4.14 -4.35 8.99
C VAL A 240 4.55 -5.81 9.16
N LEU A 241 4.43 -6.64 8.13
CA LEU A 241 4.78 -8.07 8.22
C LEU A 241 6.29 -8.28 8.44
N ASP A 242 7.14 -7.38 7.96
CA ASP A 242 8.58 -7.40 8.23
C ASP A 242 8.94 -7.05 9.69
N ASN A 243 8.14 -6.20 10.34
CA ASN A 243 8.35 -5.79 11.74
C ASN A 243 7.02 -5.56 12.48
N PRO A 244 6.30 -6.64 12.83
CA PRO A 244 4.99 -6.51 13.45
C PRO A 244 5.07 -5.83 14.82
N SER A 245 6.15 -6.04 15.58
CA SER A 245 6.31 -5.42 16.90
C SER A 245 6.36 -3.89 16.84
N ALA A 246 7.02 -3.31 15.83
CA ALA A 246 7.02 -1.86 15.66
C ALA A 246 5.63 -1.30 15.37
N TYR A 247 4.82 -2.01 14.57
CA TYR A 247 3.44 -1.61 14.29
C TYR A 247 2.54 -1.76 15.52
N LEU A 248 2.73 -2.83 16.30
CA LEU A 248 2.03 -3.02 17.57
C LEU A 248 2.31 -1.88 18.56
N ASP A 249 3.56 -1.41 18.63
CA ASP A 249 3.94 -0.29 19.52
C ASP A 249 3.40 1.06 19.05
N ASP A 250 3.29 1.28 17.74
CA ASP A 250 2.80 2.55 17.19
C ASP A 250 1.26 2.63 17.15
N ALA A 251 0.57 1.60 16.66
CA ALA A 251 -0.87 1.65 16.37
C ALA A 251 -1.78 1.04 17.46
N PHE A 252 -1.20 0.19 18.32
CA PHE A 252 -1.88 -0.56 19.39
C PHE A 252 -1.35 -0.19 20.77
N ASP A 253 -0.90 1.05 20.94
CA ASP A 253 -0.73 1.67 22.26
C ASP A 253 -2.06 2.24 22.75
N GLU A 254 -2.41 2.01 24.01
CA GLU A 254 -3.63 2.54 24.62
C GLU A 254 -3.72 4.07 24.62
N ARG A 255 -2.58 4.76 24.48
CA ARG A 255 -2.52 6.21 24.30
C ARG A 255 -3.03 6.66 22.92
N GLN A 256 -3.11 5.75 21.96
CA GLN A 256 -3.64 5.98 20.61
C GLN A 256 -5.15 5.68 20.53
N LEU A 257 -5.79 5.30 21.64
CA LEU A 257 -7.24 5.18 21.70
C LEU A 257 -7.89 6.56 21.72
N PRO A 258 -9.13 6.70 21.19
CA PRO A 258 -9.93 7.89 21.39
C PRO A 258 -10.01 8.30 22.86
N GLU A 259 -10.04 9.60 23.11
CA GLU A 259 -10.06 10.16 24.47
C GLU A 259 -11.20 9.60 25.34
N THR A 260 -12.34 9.35 24.69
CA THR A 260 -13.54 8.75 25.27
C THR A 260 -13.30 7.38 25.89
N LEU A 261 -12.46 6.54 25.27
CA LEU A 261 -12.07 5.26 25.86
C LEU A 261 -10.93 5.44 26.87
N ARG A 262 -9.93 6.24 26.50
CA ARG A 262 -8.70 6.42 27.28
C ARG A 262 -8.95 6.90 28.71
N ARG A 263 -9.94 7.77 28.91
CA ARG A 263 -10.35 8.29 30.23
C ARG A 263 -10.94 7.23 31.18
N HIS A 264 -11.39 6.10 30.65
CA HIS A 264 -11.96 4.99 31.43
C HIS A 264 -10.92 3.93 31.79
N LEU A 265 -9.70 4.05 31.27
CA LEU A 265 -8.62 3.14 31.59
C LEU A 265 -8.07 3.42 32.99
N PRO A 266 -7.69 2.36 33.74
CA PRO A 266 -6.99 2.53 35.00
C PRO A 266 -5.68 3.29 34.84
N ALA A 267 -5.21 3.91 35.93
CA ALA A 267 -3.92 4.59 35.94
C ALA A 267 -2.76 3.61 35.73
N ASP A 268 -1.68 4.07 35.09
CA ASP A 268 -0.42 3.33 34.97
C ASP A 268 0.04 2.81 36.35
N GLY A 269 0.38 1.53 36.42
CA GLY A 269 0.82 0.84 37.65
C GLY A 269 -0.29 0.34 38.57
N SER A 270 -1.57 0.69 38.33
CA SER A 270 -2.66 0.34 39.24
C SER A 270 -3.08 -1.13 39.23
N ARG A 271 -2.71 -1.88 38.19
CA ARG A 271 -3.06 -3.29 37.97
C ARG A 271 -1.82 -4.07 37.48
N PRO A 272 -0.86 -4.35 38.37
CA PRO A 272 0.34 -5.09 38.00
C PRO A 272 0.03 -6.54 37.62
N LEU A 273 0.74 -7.04 36.62
CA LEU A 273 0.67 -8.44 36.17
C LEU A 273 2.04 -9.12 36.33
N PRO A 274 2.10 -10.46 36.41
CA PRO A 274 3.34 -11.19 36.66
C PRO A 274 4.33 -11.19 35.48
N TYR A 275 4.04 -10.47 34.40
CA TYR A 275 4.86 -10.40 33.19
C TYR A 275 4.87 -9.00 32.59
N SER A 276 5.95 -8.70 31.87
CA SER A 276 6.00 -7.60 30.89
C SER A 276 5.73 -8.10 29.47
N ARG A 277 6.20 -9.33 29.17
CA ARG A 277 5.92 -10.02 27.91
C ARG A 277 5.62 -11.51 28.16
N LEU A 278 4.61 -12.02 27.48
CA LEU A 278 4.18 -13.41 27.53
C LEU A 278 4.06 -13.92 26.09
N THR A 279 4.84 -14.93 25.73
CA THR A 279 4.90 -15.46 24.37
C THR A 279 4.40 -16.89 24.33
N PHE A 280 3.40 -17.15 23.50
CA PHE A 280 2.92 -18.48 23.16
C PHE A 280 3.44 -18.88 21.78
N GLU A 281 4.07 -20.04 21.68
CA GLU A 281 4.36 -20.68 20.41
C GLU A 281 3.32 -21.78 20.19
N ALA A 282 2.54 -21.70 19.11
CA ALA A 282 1.42 -22.60 18.89
C ALA A 282 1.23 -22.99 17.41
N ASP A 283 0.44 -24.04 17.19
CA ASP A 283 -0.01 -24.51 15.88
C ASP A 283 -1.53 -24.36 15.77
N TRP A 284 -2.02 -23.79 14.67
CA TRP A 284 -3.39 -23.98 14.21
C TRP A 284 -3.49 -25.32 13.48
N VAL A 285 -4.37 -26.20 13.93
CA VAL A 285 -4.58 -27.53 13.35
C VAL A 285 -6.05 -27.71 13.01
N ASN A 286 -6.37 -27.64 11.71
CA ASN A 286 -7.72 -27.93 11.23
C ASN A 286 -7.94 -29.45 11.24
N LYS A 287 -9.07 -29.91 11.81
CA LYS A 287 -9.36 -31.35 11.92
C LYS A 287 -9.61 -32.04 10.59
N LYS A 288 -10.06 -31.31 9.56
CA LYS A 288 -10.25 -31.85 8.20
C LYS A 288 -8.94 -31.90 7.42
N THR A 289 -8.01 -30.98 7.66
CA THR A 289 -6.72 -30.87 6.98
C THR A 289 -5.54 -30.77 7.96
N PRO A 290 -5.33 -31.80 8.81
CA PRO A 290 -4.33 -31.72 9.89
C PRO A 290 -2.88 -31.63 9.39
N ALA A 291 -2.61 -32.01 8.14
CA ALA A 291 -1.30 -31.87 7.52
C ALA A 291 -0.92 -30.41 7.21
N ASP A 292 -1.92 -29.53 7.03
CA ASP A 292 -1.75 -28.13 6.66
C ASP A 292 -1.65 -27.21 7.88
N LYS A 293 -1.07 -27.72 8.98
CA LYS A 293 -0.96 -26.96 10.22
C LYS A 293 -0.14 -25.67 10.03
N VAL A 294 -0.56 -24.60 10.69
CA VAL A 294 0.10 -23.29 10.60
C VAL A 294 0.71 -22.95 11.96
N ALA A 295 2.03 -22.91 12.03
CA ALA A 295 2.75 -22.45 13.20
C ALA A 295 2.67 -20.92 13.32
N PHE A 296 2.43 -20.43 14.52
CA PHE A 296 2.39 -19.00 14.83
C PHE A 296 2.97 -18.74 16.22
N ASN A 297 3.35 -17.49 16.46
CA ASN A 297 3.68 -16.99 17.80
C ASN A 297 2.64 -15.94 18.18
N ASN A 298 2.20 -15.94 19.44
CA ASN A 298 1.37 -14.87 19.99
C ASN A 298 2.08 -14.23 21.17
N VAL A 299 2.34 -12.93 21.07
CA VAL A 299 3.08 -12.16 22.06
C VAL A 299 2.14 -11.16 22.70
N PHE A 300 1.88 -11.34 23.99
CA PHE A 300 1.14 -10.41 24.84
C PHE A 300 2.12 -9.48 25.57
N ILE A 301 1.83 -8.18 25.59
CA ILE A 301 2.68 -7.15 26.17
C ILE A 301 1.87 -6.35 27.18
N ASN A 302 2.32 -6.40 28.43
CA ASN A 302 1.85 -5.56 29.51
C ASN A 302 2.84 -4.39 29.67
N ARG A 303 2.50 -3.26 29.04
CA ARG A 303 3.41 -2.10 28.97
C ARG A 303 3.42 -1.26 30.23
N ARG A 304 2.27 -1.10 30.89
CA ARG A 304 2.05 -0.06 31.90
C ARG A 304 1.43 -0.55 33.20
N ASN A 305 1.17 -1.86 33.35
CA ASN A 305 0.55 -2.39 34.56
C ASN A 305 -0.78 -1.66 34.89
N ASN A 306 -1.58 -1.33 33.86
CA ASN A 306 -2.90 -0.71 34.00
C ASN A 306 -4.03 -1.70 33.64
N GLY A 307 -3.69 -2.97 33.37
CA GLY A 307 -4.64 -4.00 32.94
C GLY A 307 -4.95 -3.98 31.44
N VAL A 308 -4.34 -3.09 30.65
CA VAL A 308 -4.44 -3.12 29.20
C VAL A 308 -3.30 -3.96 28.61
N ILE A 309 -3.65 -4.86 27.70
CA ILE A 309 -2.72 -5.78 27.05
C ILE A 309 -2.75 -5.56 25.55
N ALA A 310 -1.60 -5.29 24.98
CA ALA A 310 -1.41 -5.30 23.53
C ALA A 310 -0.86 -6.66 23.11
N ASP A 311 -1.42 -7.27 22.08
CA ASP A 311 -0.93 -8.54 21.57
C ASP A 311 -0.81 -8.58 20.06
N VAL A 312 0.15 -9.40 19.61
CA VAL A 312 0.33 -9.74 18.20
C VAL A 312 0.49 -11.23 18.05
N ALA A 313 -0.43 -11.84 17.30
CA ALA A 313 -0.29 -13.18 16.75
C ALA A 313 0.31 -13.08 15.36
N ASN A 314 1.45 -13.70 15.10
CA ASN A 314 2.11 -13.67 13.78
C ASN A 314 2.46 -15.06 13.27
N ALA A 315 2.34 -15.23 11.96
CA ALA A 315 2.77 -16.43 11.25
C ALA A 315 3.36 -16.02 9.88
N ASP A 316 3.72 -17.03 9.07
CA ASP A 316 4.08 -16.77 7.68
C ASP A 316 2.94 -16.05 6.96
N ARG A 317 3.22 -14.84 6.46
CA ARG A 317 2.34 -13.98 5.64
C ARG A 317 1.16 -13.29 6.33
N TRP A 318 0.99 -13.41 7.65
CA TRP A 318 -0.04 -12.66 8.38
C TRP A 318 0.37 -12.27 9.80
N SER A 319 -0.25 -11.21 10.30
CA SER A 319 -0.18 -10.77 11.70
C SER A 319 -1.54 -10.22 12.13
N ALA A 320 -2.05 -10.68 13.26
CA ALA A 320 -3.25 -10.17 13.90
C ALA A 320 -2.85 -9.39 15.16
N PHE A 321 -3.34 -8.17 15.25
CA PHE A 321 -3.04 -7.22 16.31
C PHE A 321 -4.29 -6.99 17.15
N THR A 322 -4.11 -6.96 18.46
CA THR A 322 -5.21 -6.73 19.39
C THR A 322 -4.75 -5.83 20.54
N LEU A 323 -5.65 -4.96 21.00
CA LEU A 323 -5.52 -4.24 22.25
C LEU A 323 -6.76 -4.59 23.08
N SER A 324 -6.54 -5.14 24.27
CA SER A 324 -7.61 -5.63 25.15
C SER A 324 -7.52 -5.02 26.55
N TYR A 325 -8.67 -4.88 27.19
CA TYR A 325 -8.79 -4.57 28.62
C TYR A 325 -9.73 -5.60 29.23
N GLY A 326 -9.22 -6.42 30.15
CA GLY A 326 -9.94 -7.62 30.58
C GLY A 326 -10.29 -8.51 29.39
N ILE A 327 -11.54 -8.96 29.34
CA ILE A 327 -12.08 -9.74 28.21
C ILE A 327 -12.61 -8.87 27.05
N ALA A 328 -12.63 -7.54 27.20
CA ALA A 328 -13.07 -6.63 26.15
C ALA A 328 -11.94 -6.34 25.16
N VAL A 329 -12.25 -6.48 23.87
CA VAL A 329 -11.34 -6.08 22.79
C VAL A 329 -11.58 -4.61 22.49
N LEU A 330 -10.58 -3.77 22.73
CA LEU A 330 -10.66 -2.33 22.49
C LEU A 330 -10.36 -1.97 21.04
N ARG A 331 -9.41 -2.70 20.43
CA ARG A 331 -8.98 -2.46 19.05
C ARG A 331 -8.41 -3.74 18.45
N THR A 332 -8.65 -3.97 17.17
CA THR A 332 -8.09 -5.11 16.46
C THR A 332 -7.82 -4.80 14.99
N GLN A 333 -6.86 -5.50 14.38
CA GLN A 333 -6.62 -5.49 12.94
C GLN A 333 -5.89 -6.76 12.51
N VAL A 334 -6.27 -7.34 11.38
CA VAL A 334 -5.52 -8.41 10.72
C VAL A 334 -4.81 -7.84 9.50
N VAL A 335 -3.49 -7.96 9.47
CA VAL A 335 -2.64 -7.60 8.34
C VAL A 335 -2.15 -8.87 7.66
N VAL A 336 -2.40 -8.99 6.37
CA VAL A 336 -2.08 -10.19 5.58
C VAL A 336 -1.78 -9.77 4.15
N LYS A 337 -0.96 -10.56 3.47
CA LYS A 337 -0.78 -10.42 2.02
C LYS A 337 -2.01 -10.97 1.30
N GLY A 338 -2.87 -10.10 0.79
CA GLY A 338 -4.03 -10.49 -0.01
C GLY A 338 -5.32 -9.83 0.45
N THR A 339 -6.44 -10.53 0.24
CA THR A 339 -7.81 -9.98 0.41
C THR A 339 -8.32 -9.96 1.83
N ASP A 340 -7.67 -10.67 2.76
CA ASP A 340 -8.16 -10.82 4.14
C ASP A 340 -7.65 -9.71 5.08
N LEU A 341 -6.98 -8.68 4.54
CA LEU A 341 -6.58 -7.49 5.28
C LEU A 341 -7.82 -6.77 5.80
N THR A 342 -7.87 -6.51 7.10
CA THR A 342 -8.99 -5.80 7.71
C THR A 342 -8.63 -4.34 7.98
N GLN A 343 -9.66 -3.49 7.98
CA GLN A 343 -9.53 -2.16 8.57
C GLN A 343 -9.24 -2.29 10.06
N ARG A 344 -8.59 -1.28 10.63
CA ARG A 344 -8.40 -1.20 12.07
C ARG A 344 -9.73 -0.89 12.73
N SER A 345 -10.22 -1.85 13.49
CA SER A 345 -11.48 -1.75 14.22
C SER A 345 -11.22 -1.22 15.62
N THR A 346 -12.03 -0.27 16.11
CA THR A 346 -11.99 0.21 17.51
C THR A 346 -13.37 0.07 18.13
N ILE A 347 -13.43 -0.25 19.42
CA ILE A 347 -14.69 -0.31 20.16
C ILE A 347 -15.32 1.08 20.25
N GLU A 348 -16.60 1.19 19.96
CA GLU A 348 -17.33 2.47 20.02
C GLU A 348 -18.15 2.59 21.31
N ASP A 349 -18.48 1.47 21.93
CA ASP A 349 -19.32 1.40 23.13
C ASP A 349 -18.46 1.54 24.41
N GLU A 350 -18.50 2.72 25.02
CA GLU A 350 -17.83 2.98 26.31
C GLU A 350 -18.38 2.10 27.45
N ALA A 351 -19.63 1.61 27.36
CA ALA A 351 -20.22 0.73 28.36
C ALA A 351 -19.61 -0.69 28.34
N ALA A 352 -18.84 -1.02 27.31
CA ALA A 352 -18.08 -2.27 27.27
C ALA A 352 -16.88 -2.27 28.24
N MET A 353 -16.41 -1.09 28.69
CA MET A 353 -15.28 -0.96 29.60
C MET A 353 -15.60 -1.50 31.01
N PRO A 354 -16.73 -1.14 31.66
CA PRO A 354 -17.16 -1.77 32.90
C PRO A 354 -17.39 -3.27 32.81
N ALA A 355 -17.85 -3.78 31.65
CA ALA A 355 -18.11 -5.21 31.46
C ALA A 355 -16.84 -6.07 31.56
N ALA A 356 -15.67 -5.49 31.24
CA ALA A 356 -14.37 -6.14 31.39
C ALA A 356 -13.95 -6.37 32.85
N ASP A 357 -14.51 -5.59 33.79
CA ASP A 357 -14.22 -5.65 35.22
C ASP A 357 -15.26 -6.47 36.01
N HIS A 358 -16.31 -6.97 35.36
CA HIS A 358 -17.30 -7.80 36.02
C HIS A 358 -16.75 -9.18 36.37
N GLU A 359 -17.15 -9.68 37.54
CA GLU A 359 -16.84 -11.04 37.96
C GLU A 359 -17.49 -12.04 37.00
N LEU A 360 -16.68 -12.97 36.47
CA LEU A 360 -17.15 -13.99 35.54
C LEU A 360 -17.76 -15.16 36.31
N VAL A 361 -19.09 -15.21 36.37
CA VAL A 361 -19.83 -16.23 37.11
C VAL A 361 -20.19 -17.42 36.21
N PRO A 362 -19.83 -18.66 36.56
CA PRO A 362 -20.16 -19.84 35.75
C PRO A 362 -21.66 -19.99 35.46
N GLY A 363 -21.98 -20.37 34.23
CA GLY A 363 -23.34 -20.55 33.74
C GLY A 363 -24.07 -19.26 33.37
N GLN A 364 -23.45 -18.09 33.56
CA GLN A 364 -23.99 -16.83 33.06
C GLN A 364 -23.56 -16.58 31.62
N SER A 365 -24.40 -15.82 30.91
CA SER A 365 -24.09 -15.34 29.57
C SER A 365 -23.71 -13.87 29.65
N LEU A 366 -22.65 -13.51 28.93
CA LEU A 366 -22.18 -12.15 28.78
C LEU A 366 -22.29 -11.72 27.31
N GLU A 367 -22.80 -10.52 27.09
CA GLU A 367 -22.77 -9.90 25.76
C GLU A 367 -21.63 -8.88 25.70
N LEU A 368 -20.70 -9.11 24.78
CA LEU A 368 -19.53 -8.26 24.56
C LEU A 368 -19.72 -7.47 23.27
N ALA A 369 -19.54 -6.15 23.34
CA ALA A 369 -19.45 -5.34 22.13
C ALA A 369 -18.18 -5.69 21.34
N VAL A 370 -18.29 -5.64 20.01
CA VAL A 370 -17.18 -5.96 19.09
C VAL A 370 -16.69 -4.67 18.42
N PRO A 371 -15.36 -4.43 18.33
CA PRO A 371 -14.80 -3.31 17.60
C PRO A 371 -15.35 -3.16 16.17
N GLN A 372 -15.57 -1.91 15.75
CA GLN A 372 -16.05 -1.58 14.41
C GLN A 372 -14.99 -0.81 13.60
N PRO A 373 -14.96 -0.97 12.27
CA PRO A 373 -15.84 -1.84 11.47
C PRO A 373 -15.45 -3.33 11.62
N SER A 374 -16.43 -4.21 11.78
CA SER A 374 -16.19 -5.66 11.79
C SER A 374 -16.22 -6.22 10.36
N GLN A 375 -15.21 -7.01 9.98
CA GLN A 375 -15.12 -7.65 8.65
C GLN A 375 -16.39 -8.47 8.32
N LYS A 376 -16.94 -9.18 9.31
CA LYS A 376 -18.13 -10.03 9.15
C LYS A 376 -19.43 -9.33 9.56
N GLY A 377 -19.40 -8.01 9.77
CA GLY A 377 -20.54 -7.21 10.23
C GLY A 377 -21.07 -7.60 11.62
N VAL A 378 -20.21 -8.21 12.45
CA VAL A 378 -20.56 -8.63 13.81
C VAL A 378 -20.59 -7.39 14.70
N LYS A 379 -21.69 -7.21 15.44
CA LYS A 379 -21.86 -6.08 16.37
C LYS A 379 -21.63 -6.48 17.82
N SER A 380 -22.07 -7.68 18.18
CA SER A 380 -21.88 -8.23 19.51
C SER A 380 -21.52 -9.71 19.45
N ARG A 381 -20.82 -10.15 20.50
CA ARG A 381 -20.40 -11.51 20.74
C ARG A 381 -21.01 -11.98 22.05
N ARG A 382 -21.79 -13.05 22.01
CA ARG A 382 -22.36 -13.65 23.22
C ARG A 382 -21.43 -14.75 23.71
N CYS A 383 -21.00 -14.68 24.96
CA CYS A 383 -20.15 -15.68 25.61
C CYS A 383 -20.89 -16.34 26.77
N GLU A 384 -20.87 -17.67 26.81
CA GLU A 384 -21.30 -18.45 27.95
C GLU A 384 -20.08 -18.75 28.84
N ILE A 385 -20.19 -18.44 30.13
CA ILE A 385 -19.10 -18.58 31.10
C ILE A 385 -19.07 -20.02 31.63
N GLY A 386 -17.94 -20.68 31.45
CA GLY A 386 -17.68 -22.04 31.89
C GLY A 386 -17.21 -22.12 33.34
N GLN A 387 -16.81 -23.33 33.75
CA GLN A 387 -16.24 -23.55 35.08
C GLN A 387 -14.80 -23.01 35.16
N ALA A 388 -14.40 -22.62 36.37
CA ALA A 388 -13.03 -22.30 36.70
C ALA A 388 -12.20 -23.60 36.86
N VAL A 389 -11.04 -23.64 36.23
CA VAL A 389 -10.07 -24.74 36.31
C VAL A 389 -8.66 -24.17 36.55
N PRO A 390 -7.69 -24.97 37.04
CA PRO A 390 -6.31 -24.50 37.15
C PRO A 390 -5.74 -24.13 35.77
N ALA A 391 -5.05 -23.00 35.66
CA ALA A 391 -4.43 -22.57 34.39
C ALA A 391 -3.38 -23.56 33.87
N SER A 392 -2.80 -24.38 34.75
CA SER A 392 -1.90 -25.47 34.41
C SER A 392 -2.55 -26.57 33.53
N THR A 393 -3.88 -26.61 33.46
CA THR A 393 -4.62 -27.49 32.53
C THR A 393 -4.55 -27.00 31.09
N ILE A 394 -4.30 -25.70 30.88
CA ILE A 394 -4.14 -25.09 29.56
C ILE A 394 -2.69 -25.26 29.10
N PHE A 395 -1.73 -24.92 29.96
CA PHE A 395 -0.33 -25.22 29.73
C PHE A 395 0.42 -25.37 31.06
N PRO A 396 1.29 -26.38 31.24
CA PRO A 396 1.83 -26.73 32.57
C PRO A 396 2.59 -25.63 33.31
N SER A 397 3.21 -24.68 32.60
CA SER A 397 3.96 -23.57 33.24
C SER A 397 3.07 -22.42 33.71
N LEU A 398 1.78 -22.40 33.35
CA LEU A 398 0.84 -21.37 33.77
C LEU A 398 0.30 -21.66 35.18
N THR A 399 0.16 -20.58 35.96
CA THR A 399 -0.33 -20.59 37.34
C THR A 399 -1.70 -19.92 37.46
N GLY A 400 -2.41 -20.13 38.56
CA GLY A 400 -3.68 -19.45 38.82
C GLY A 400 -4.88 -20.11 38.16
N THR A 401 -5.88 -19.29 37.81
CA THR A 401 -7.20 -19.77 37.35
C THR A 401 -7.45 -19.47 35.88
N ALA A 402 -7.99 -20.46 35.17
CA ALA A 402 -8.53 -20.35 33.82
C ALA A 402 -10.06 -20.52 33.87
N ILE A 403 -10.80 -19.61 33.26
CA ILE A 403 -12.27 -19.66 33.16
C ILE A 403 -12.64 -19.93 31.70
N GLY A 404 -13.40 -20.99 31.43
CA GLY A 404 -13.86 -21.28 30.07
C GLY A 404 -14.80 -20.20 29.52
N LEU A 405 -14.65 -19.85 28.25
CA LEU A 405 -15.51 -18.91 27.54
C LEU A 405 -15.94 -19.55 26.22
N GLN A 406 -17.23 -19.84 26.07
CA GLN A 406 -17.79 -20.30 24.80
C GLN A 406 -18.54 -19.16 24.14
N CYS A 407 -17.91 -18.53 23.15
CA CYS A 407 -18.43 -17.35 22.50
C CYS A 407 -19.02 -17.67 21.13
N THR A 408 -20.07 -16.96 20.74
CA THR A 408 -20.70 -17.06 19.42
C THR A 408 -20.84 -15.66 18.83
N ASP A 409 -20.33 -15.50 17.61
CA ASP A 409 -20.52 -14.27 16.85
C ASP A 409 -21.91 -14.25 16.22
N THR A 410 -22.69 -13.21 16.54
CA THR A 410 -23.99 -13.00 15.91
C THR A 410 -23.78 -12.25 14.60
N LYS A 411 -23.70 -12.98 13.49
CA LYS A 411 -23.55 -12.39 12.15
C LYS A 411 -24.92 -11.95 11.61
N ALA A 412 -24.92 -10.87 10.83
CA ALA A 412 -26.13 -10.45 10.11
C ALA A 412 -26.52 -11.44 9.00
N ARG A 413 -25.55 -12.16 8.42
CA ARG A 413 -25.72 -13.19 7.37
C ARG A 413 -24.61 -14.25 7.49
N GLY A 414 -24.89 -15.48 7.07
CA GLY A 414 -23.94 -16.61 7.09
C GLY A 414 -24.00 -17.46 8.36
N LYS A 415 -23.16 -18.49 8.46
CA LYS A 415 -23.09 -19.33 9.66
C LYS A 415 -22.38 -18.60 10.79
N ASN A 416 -22.96 -18.69 11.98
CA ASN A 416 -22.30 -18.24 13.21
C ASN A 416 -21.01 -19.03 13.41
N GLU A 417 -20.03 -18.32 13.95
CA GLU A 417 -18.71 -18.86 14.29
C GLU A 417 -18.66 -18.97 15.80
N SER A 418 -18.18 -20.11 16.29
CA SER A 418 -18.06 -20.36 17.73
C SER A 418 -16.60 -20.40 18.13
N TRP A 419 -16.27 -19.59 19.12
CA TRP A 419 -14.94 -19.46 19.69
C TRP A 419 -14.92 -20.13 21.05
N HIS A 420 -14.04 -21.12 21.23
CA HIS A 420 -13.79 -21.74 22.53
C HIS A 420 -12.50 -21.16 23.06
N SER A 421 -12.63 -20.30 24.05
CA SER A 421 -11.51 -19.57 24.65
C SER A 421 -11.46 -19.82 26.15
N VAL A 422 -10.34 -19.45 26.76
CA VAL A 422 -10.17 -19.44 28.21
C VAL A 422 -9.67 -18.08 28.65
N TRP A 423 -10.25 -17.55 29.72
CA TRP A 423 -9.77 -16.36 30.39
C TRP A 423 -8.76 -16.75 31.47
N LEU A 424 -7.49 -16.42 31.26
CA LEU A 424 -6.40 -16.63 32.21
C LEU A 424 -6.34 -15.45 33.16
N THR A 425 -7.07 -15.55 34.27
CA THR A 425 -7.32 -14.46 35.23
C THR A 425 -6.04 -13.78 35.73
N ASP A 426 -5.07 -14.55 36.24
CA ASP A 426 -3.79 -14.04 36.77
C ASP A 426 -2.92 -13.33 35.71
N TYR A 427 -3.14 -13.63 34.44
CA TYR A 427 -2.41 -13.04 33.31
C TYR A 427 -3.22 -11.97 32.59
N ASN A 428 -4.51 -11.83 32.92
CA ASN A 428 -5.43 -10.90 32.31
C ASN A 428 -5.45 -11.01 30.76
N ILE A 429 -5.47 -12.25 30.24
CA ILE A 429 -5.56 -12.52 28.80
C ILE A 429 -6.62 -13.57 28.46
N ALA A 430 -7.27 -13.41 27.32
CA ALA A 430 -8.13 -14.41 26.72
C ALA A 430 -7.31 -15.22 25.69
N TRP A 431 -7.32 -16.55 25.82
CA TRP A 431 -6.65 -17.46 24.91
C TRP A 431 -7.65 -18.33 24.16
N THR A 432 -7.68 -18.27 22.83
CA THR A 432 -8.52 -19.13 22.01
C THR A 432 -7.90 -20.52 21.88
N GLN A 433 -8.65 -21.54 22.27
CA GLN A 433 -8.26 -22.95 22.17
C GLN A 433 -8.78 -23.61 20.90
N SER A 434 -9.95 -23.21 20.41
CA SER A 434 -10.47 -23.67 19.12
C SER A 434 -11.52 -22.74 18.54
N ILE A 435 -11.67 -22.80 17.21
CA ILE A 435 -12.72 -22.13 16.45
C ILE A 435 -13.51 -23.19 15.69
N ASP A 436 -14.84 -23.09 15.73
CA ASP A 436 -15.75 -23.82 14.84
C ASP A 436 -16.33 -22.86 13.81
N ASP A 437 -16.02 -23.10 12.53
CA ASP A 437 -16.45 -22.27 11.39
C ASP A 437 -16.94 -23.14 10.20
N GLU A 438 -17.04 -22.53 9.00
CA GLU A 438 -17.49 -23.23 7.79
C GLU A 438 -16.48 -24.29 7.31
N ASP A 439 -15.18 -24.07 7.57
CA ASP A 439 -14.09 -24.98 7.22
C ASP A 439 -13.94 -26.11 8.23
N GLY A 440 -14.50 -25.97 9.43
CA GLY A 440 -14.66 -27.01 10.42
C GLY A 440 -14.12 -26.58 11.79
N ARG A 441 -13.67 -27.55 12.58
CA ARG A 441 -13.02 -27.27 13.86
C ARG A 441 -11.52 -27.10 13.65
N THR A 442 -11.00 -25.93 14.02
CA THR A 442 -9.57 -25.65 14.06
C THR A 442 -9.14 -25.50 15.51
N GLU A 443 -8.20 -26.32 15.95
CA GLU A 443 -7.67 -26.31 17.32
C GLU A 443 -6.32 -25.60 17.38
N VAL A 444 -6.06 -24.94 18.51
CA VAL A 444 -4.78 -24.32 18.82
C VAL A 444 -4.00 -25.22 19.77
N VAL A 445 -2.85 -25.70 19.31
CA VAL A 445 -1.96 -26.58 20.09
C VAL A 445 -0.75 -25.77 20.54
N ILE A 446 -0.64 -25.53 21.86
CA ILE A 446 0.50 -24.81 22.45
C ILE A 446 1.72 -25.73 22.49
N ARG A 447 2.84 -25.28 21.91
CA ARG A 447 4.15 -25.95 22.00
C ARG A 447 4.98 -25.44 23.16
N ASN A 448 5.00 -24.13 23.36
CA ASN A 448 5.82 -23.48 24.36
C ASN A 448 5.16 -22.20 24.89
N VAL A 449 5.47 -21.85 26.13
CA VAL A 449 5.07 -20.59 26.76
C VAL A 449 6.28 -19.99 27.47
N THR A 450 6.66 -18.78 27.07
CA THR A 450 7.76 -18.02 27.68
C THR A 450 7.21 -16.80 28.40
N ILE A 451 7.63 -16.61 29.66
CA ILE A 451 7.18 -15.51 30.52
C ILE A 451 8.38 -14.65 30.88
N GLU A 452 8.39 -13.40 30.43
CA GLU A 452 9.36 -12.38 30.81
C GLU A 452 8.77 -11.56 31.97
N GLY A 453 9.43 -11.56 33.12
CA GLY A 453 8.96 -10.85 34.31
C GLY A 453 8.80 -9.34 34.09
N ALA A 454 7.93 -8.70 34.87
CA ALA A 454 7.90 -7.24 34.95
C ALA A 454 9.21 -6.73 35.59
N PRO A 455 9.81 -5.62 35.11
CA PRO A 455 10.86 -4.95 35.85
C PRO A 455 10.33 -4.59 37.24
N GLN A 456 11.05 -5.00 38.28
CA GLN A 456 10.71 -4.68 39.67
C GLN A 456 10.85 -3.19 39.99
#